data_AF-A0A7W7SSI8-F1
#
_entry.id   AF-A0A7W7SSI8-F1
#
_cell.length_a   1.000
_cell.length_b   1.000
_cell.length_c   1.000
_cell.angle_alpha   90.00
_cell.angle_beta   90.00
_cell.angle_gamma   90.00
#
_symmetry.space_group_name_H-M   'P 1'
#
loop_
_entity.id
_entity.type
_entity.pdbx_description
1 polymer ?
#
loop_
_entity_poly.entity_id
_entity_poly.type
_entity_poly.pdbx_seq_one_letter_code
_entity_poly.pdbx_strand_id
1 'polypeptide(L)' 'MPDLSGARWRKSTRSGGSGGECVEVAGNLVGVVGIRDSKDVAGPVLAVEPSAWTAFLSGVKSGRLAR' A
#
# COMPACT_ATOMS: atom_id res chain seq x y z
N MET A 1 -0.10 12.57 -11.92
CA MET A 1 -0.50 11.56 -10.92
C MET A 1 -1.22 10.45 -11.66
N PRO A 2 -0.95 9.17 -11.35
CA PRO A 2 -1.62 8.04 -11.99
C PRO A 2 -3.13 8.08 -11.70
N ASP A 3 -3.94 7.60 -12.64
CA ASP A 3 -5.38 7.46 -12.42
C ASP A 3 -5.64 6.31 -11.42
N LEU A 4 -6.31 6.65 -10.31
CA LEU A 4 -6.64 5.71 -9.24
C LEU A 4 -8.16 5.49 -9.12
N SER A 5 -8.95 6.02 -10.05
CA SER A 5 -10.42 6.01 -9.99
C SER A 5 -11.00 4.58 -9.94
N GLY A 6 -10.29 3.60 -10.50
CA GLY A 6 -10.65 2.17 -10.45
C GLY A 6 -10.01 1.37 -9.30
N ALA A 7 -9.41 2.02 -8.30
CA ALA A 7 -8.67 1.34 -7.24
C ALA A 7 -9.60 0.48 -6.37
N ARG A 8 -9.28 -0.82 -6.25
CA ARG A 8 -9.91 -1.75 -5.31
C ARG A 8 -9.04 -1.83 -4.06
N TRP A 9 -9.31 -0.93 -3.12
CA TRP A 9 -8.58 -0.83 -1.86
C TRP A 9 -8.79 -2.05 -0.98
N ARG A 10 -7.67 -2.65 -0.57
CA ARG A 10 -7.68 -3.78 0.37
C ARG A 10 -6.96 -3.38 1.64
N LYS A 11 -7.70 -3.41 2.75
CA LYS A 11 -7.19 -3.15 4.10
C LYS A 11 -6.39 -4.34 4.62
N SER A 12 -5.30 -4.07 5.35
CA SER A 12 -4.54 -5.11 6.04
C SER A 12 -5.38 -5.78 7.13
N THR A 13 -5.26 -7.10 7.29
CA THR A 13 -5.90 -7.84 8.39
C THR A 13 -5.29 -7.51 9.76
N ARG A 14 -4.12 -6.86 9.77
CA ARG A 14 -3.45 -6.37 10.99
C ARG A 14 -3.99 -5.02 11.47
N SER A 15 -4.94 -4.42 10.73
CA SER A 15 -5.58 -3.14 11.04
C SER A 15 -6.69 -3.21 12.09
N GLY A 16 -6.79 -4.32 12.84
CA GLY A 16 -7.83 -4.56 13.85
C GLY A 16 -7.22 -5.03 15.18
N GLY A 17 -6.74 -4.09 15.99
CA GLY A 17 -6.28 -4.36 17.36
C GLY A 17 -5.42 -3.23 17.92
N SER A 18 -5.97 -2.50 18.89
CA SER A 18 -5.37 -1.55 19.85
C SER A 18 -4.11 -0.72 19.50
N GLY A 19 -3.75 -0.50 18.22
CA GLY A 19 -2.46 0.09 17.86
C GLY A 19 -2.39 0.81 16.50
N GLY A 20 -3.53 1.07 15.84
CA GLY A 20 -3.73 2.33 15.13
C GLY A 20 -2.98 2.64 13.83
N GLU A 21 -2.24 1.74 13.18
CA GLU A 21 -1.62 2.03 11.87
C GLU A 21 -2.25 1.19 10.77
N CYS A 22 -3.21 1.78 10.06
CA CYS A 22 -4.06 1.08 9.11
C CYS A 22 -3.70 1.51 7.68
N VAL A 23 -3.08 0.63 6.91
CA VAL A 23 -2.75 0.87 5.49
C VAL A 23 -3.72 0.11 4.58
N GLU A 24 -4.16 0.77 3.51
CA GLU A 24 -4.84 0.11 2.38
C GLU A 24 -3.97 0.12 1.14
N VAL A 25 -4.02 -0.97 0.37
CA VAL A 25 -3.26 -1.13 -0.87
C VAL A 25 -4.20 -1.50 -2.01
N ALA A 26 -4.00 -0.90 -3.17
CA ALA A 26 -4.68 -1.23 -4.43
C ALA A 26 -3.63 -1.65 -5.47
N GLY A 27 -3.58 -2.95 -5.78
CA GLY A 27 -2.68 -3.52 -6.79
C GLY A 27 -3.38 -3.92 -8.10
N ASN A 28 -4.66 -3.57 -8.25
CA ASN A 28 -5.48 -3.94 -9.41
C ASN A 28 -5.39 -2.93 -10.57
N LEU A 29 -4.62 -1.86 -10.39
CA LEU A 29 -4.46 -0.82 -11.40
C LEU A 29 -3.31 -1.17 -12.34
N VAL A 30 -3.43 -0.78 -13.61
CA VAL A 30 -2.39 -1.02 -14.60
C VAL A 30 -1.22 -0.08 -14.34
N GLY A 31 -0.02 -0.63 -14.18
CA GLY A 31 1.22 0.13 -14.07
C GLY A 31 1.44 0.85 -12.73
N VAL A 32 0.54 0.69 -11.75
CA VAL A 32 0.67 1.36 -10.46
C VAL A 32 0.12 0.51 -9.30
N VAL A 33 0.80 0.60 -8.16
CA VAL A 33 0.28 0.17 -6.86
C VAL A 33 0.01 1.42 -6.03
N GLY A 34 -1.24 1.60 -5.61
CA GLY A 34 -1.65 2.68 -4.72
C GLY A 34 -1.58 2.25 -3.26
N ILE A 35 -1.05 3.12 -2.40
CA ILE A 35 -0.94 2.90 -0.95
C ILE A 35 -1.47 4.16 -0.26
N ARG A 36 -2.40 3.98 0.69
CA ARG A 36 -2.96 5.10 1.46
C ARG A 36 -3.18 4.75 2.92
N ASP A 37 -3.34 5.79 3.72
CA ASP A 37 -3.80 5.69 5.09
C ASP A 37 -5.31 5.36 5.12
N SER A 38 -5.70 4.33 5.87
CA SER A 38 -7.10 3.90 5.96
C SER A 38 -7.98 4.87 6.75
N LYS A 39 -7.37 5.71 7.61
CA LYS A 39 -8.05 6.71 8.44
C LYS A 39 -8.18 8.04 7.70
N ASP A 40 -7.30 8.31 6.74
CA ASP A 40 -7.36 9.46 5.84
C ASP A 40 -7.53 9.05 4.37
N VAL A 41 -8.74 8.60 4.03
CA VAL A 41 -9.08 8.12 2.66
C VAL A 41 -9.08 9.23 1.61
N ALA A 42 -9.19 10.49 2.03
CA ALA A 42 -9.14 11.68 1.17
C ALA A 42 -7.73 12.29 1.09
N GLY A 43 -6.83 11.82 1.94
CA GLY A 43 -5.44 12.22 1.99
C GLY A 43 -4.60 11.75 0.79
N PRO A 44 -3.29 12.08 0.80
CA PRO A 44 -2.39 11.74 -0.28
C PRO A 44 -2.22 10.22 -0.44
N VAL A 45 -2.23 9.77 -1.70
CA VAL A 45 -1.92 8.39 -2.07
C VAL A 45 -0.48 8.30 -2.55
N LEU A 46 0.28 7.38 -1.97
CA LEU A 46 1.58 6.98 -2.51
C LEU A 46 1.35 6.03 -3.69
N ALA A 47 1.83 6.43 -4.86
CA ALA A 47 1.75 5.63 -6.08
C ALA A 47 3.14 5.16 -6.50
N VAL A 48 3.32 3.86 -6.63
CA VAL A 48 4.60 3.23 -6.99
C VAL A 48 4.44 2.27 -8.14
N GLU A 49 5.52 2.02 -8.88
CA GLU A 49 5.52 0.98 -9.91
C GLU A 49 5.37 -0.43 -9.28
N PRO A 50 4.71 -1.37 -9.97
CA PRO A 50 4.54 -2.74 -9.48
C PRO A 50 5.87 -3.45 -9.17
N SER A 51 6.90 -3.22 -9.99
CA SER A 51 8.25 -3.76 -9.79
C SER A 51 8.88 -3.28 -8.49
N ALA A 52 8.79 -1.98 -8.21
CA ALA A 52 9.27 -1.37 -6.97
C ALA A 52 8.53 -1.92 -5.75
N TRP A 53 7.20 -2.10 -5.86
CA TRP A 53 6.39 -2.71 -4.81
C TRP A 53 6.82 -4.16 -4.51
N THR A 54 7.05 -4.98 -5.55
CA THR A 54 7.55 -6.36 -5.37
C THR A 54 8.94 -6.40 -4.75
N ALA A 55 9.84 -5.50 -5.16
CA ALA A 55 11.18 -5.39 -4.59
C ALA A 55 11.13 -5.00 -3.11
N PHE A 56 10.29 -4.03 -2.76
CA PHE A 56 10.04 -3.61 -1.38
C PHE A 56 9.56 -4.79 -0.52
N LEU A 57 8.51 -5.50 -0.95
CA LEU A 57 7.98 -6.65 -0.21
C LEU A 57 9.02 -7.76 -0.03
N SER A 58 9.84 -8.01 -1.04
CA SER A 58 10.94 -8.98 -0.96
C SER A 58 12.01 -8.55 0.04
N GLY A 59 12.35 -7.25 0.06
CA GLY A 59 13.27 -6.67 1.03
C GLY A 59 12.76 -6.76 2.47
N VAL A 60 11.46 -6.50 2.70
CA VAL A 60 10.83 -6.66 4.02
C VAL A 60 10.84 -8.12 4.47
N LYS A 61 10.41 -9.05 3.60
CA LYS A 61 10.35 -10.49 3.92
C LYS A 61 11.72 -11.10 4.23
N SER A 62 12.76 -10.64 3.54
CA SER A 62 14.14 -11.11 3.77
C SER A 62 14.82 -10.46 4.97
N GLY A 63 14.16 -9.52 5.67
CA GLY A 63 14.77 -8.76 6.75
C GLY A 63 15.83 -7.75 6.29
N ARG A 64 16.07 -7.60 4.98
CA ARG A 64 17.04 -6.63 4.44
C ARG A 64 16.66 -5.17 4.74
N LEU A 65 15.37 -4.92 4.89
CA LEU A 65 14.82 -3.61 5.23
C LEU A 65 14.46 -3.49 6.73
N ALA A 66 14.72 -4.52 7.53
CA ALA A 66 14.62 -4.44 8.98
C ALA A 66 15.90 -3.78 9.50
N ARG A 67 15.74 -2.64 10.18
CA ARG A 67 16.83 -1.87 10.77
C ARG A 67 17.21 -2.44 12.13
#